data_AF-A0A4R3ARK2-F1
#
_entry.id   AF-A0A4R3ARK2-F1
#
_cell.length_a   1.000
_cell.length_b   1.000
_cell.length_c   1.000
_cell.angle_alpha   90.00
_cell.angle_beta   90.00
_cell.angle_gamma   90.00
#
_symmetry.space_group_name_H-M   'P 1'
#
loop_
_entity.id
_entity.type
_entity.pdbx_description
1 polymer ?
#
loop_
_entity_poly.entity_id
_entity_poly.type
_entity_poly.pdbx_seq_one_letter_code
_entity_poly.pdbx_strand_id
1 'polypeptide(L)'
;MKKLLLLFTIAHFLTSCNGHETKKMDNKIEKIATAKKDTIKINEIHLNSGLDKTLIPFGLNKDDNNNSAYNLNLDYEEFSFSPQQNFKFNDLNIGKIKSLIIYYLKEDNSAFTYELELEDNSNCELLIGEFNKNFGKHLFYQKNENTKEHPIFLDENGEQETRHIIEELIKWDDSQHDVSYFVSYKKNLTTNENKLTTIAISNAHKKYAEWIDFRSLSMVFPK
;
A
#
# COMPACT_ATOMS: atom_id res chain seq x y z
N MET A 1 -26.95 71.82 -22.39
CA MET A 1 -26.54 71.39 -23.74
C MET A 1 -25.19 72.00 -24.08
N LYS A 2 -24.13 71.19 -24.19
CA LYS A 2 -23.08 71.26 -25.23
C LYS A 2 -22.03 70.18 -24.94
N LYS A 3 -21.91 69.27 -25.91
CA LYS A 3 -20.85 68.27 -26.06
C LYS A 3 -19.52 69.00 -26.32
N LEU A 4 -18.39 68.44 -25.88
CA LEU A 4 -17.29 68.14 -26.80
C LEU A 4 -16.25 67.20 -26.15
N LEU A 5 -15.89 66.17 -26.91
CA LEU A 5 -14.75 65.28 -26.68
C LEU A 5 -13.44 66.06 -26.62
N LEU A 6 -12.46 65.53 -25.88
CA LEU A 6 -11.07 65.63 -26.28
C LEU A 6 -10.35 64.29 -26.03
N LEU A 7 -10.00 63.62 -27.12
CA LEU A 7 -8.97 62.58 -27.16
C LEU A 7 -7.60 63.24 -27.05
N PHE A 8 -6.71 62.66 -26.25
CA PHE A 8 -5.27 62.74 -26.48
C PHE A 8 -4.67 61.35 -26.33
N THR A 9 -4.30 60.77 -27.47
CA THR A 9 -3.33 59.69 -27.60
C THR A 9 -1.96 60.30 -27.86
N ILE A 10 -0.97 60.05 -27.01
CA ILE A 10 0.43 59.92 -27.45
C ILE A 10 1.06 58.76 -26.70
N ALA A 11 1.51 57.78 -27.48
CA ALA A 11 2.22 56.59 -27.06
C ALA A 11 3.73 56.76 -27.29
N HIS A 12 4.48 55.87 -26.63
CA HIS A 12 5.87 55.44 -26.86
C HIS A 12 6.99 56.14 -26.07
N PHE A 13 7.50 55.42 -25.06
CA PHE A 13 8.89 54.98 -25.09
C PHE A 13 8.99 53.50 -24.72
N LEU A 14 9.35 52.70 -25.72
CA LEU A 14 10.00 51.38 -25.60
C LEU A 14 11.42 51.64 -25.06
N THR A 15 11.98 50.89 -24.12
CA THR A 15 12.56 49.55 -24.34
C THR A 15 13.15 48.98 -23.04
N SER A 16 13.33 47.64 -23.04
CA SER A 16 14.21 46.81 -22.18
C SER A 16 13.56 46.23 -20.91
N CYS A 17 13.51 44.92 -20.63
CA CYS A 17 14.04 43.73 -21.31
C CYS A 17 13.31 42.48 -20.77
N ASN A 18 13.09 41.51 -21.67
CA ASN A 18 12.78 40.09 -21.47
C ASN A 18 11.51 39.69 -20.70
N GLY A 19 10.54 39.25 -21.49
CA GLY A 19 9.38 38.52 -21.01
C GLY A 19 9.74 37.15 -20.43
N HIS A 20 8.99 36.77 -19.42
CA HIS A 20 8.50 35.42 -19.29
C HIS A 20 6.98 35.51 -19.27
N GLU A 21 6.38 35.12 -20.40
CA GLU A 21 5.00 34.67 -20.38
C GLU A 21 4.89 33.59 -19.31
N THR A 22 4.17 33.90 -18.24
CA THR A 22 3.67 32.87 -17.35
C THR A 22 2.66 32.07 -18.16
N LYS A 23 3.13 31.03 -18.84
CA LYS A 23 2.30 29.92 -19.27
C LYS A 23 1.57 29.46 -18.03
N LYS A 24 0.28 29.82 -17.91
CA LYS A 24 -0.66 29.00 -17.16
C LYS A 24 -0.57 27.63 -17.82
N MET A 25 0.17 26.71 -17.20
CA MET A 25 -0.06 25.30 -17.45
C MET A 25 -1.47 25.05 -16.94
N ASP A 26 -2.43 25.12 -17.85
CA ASP A 26 -3.66 24.37 -17.73
C ASP A 26 -3.26 22.89 -17.73
N ASN A 27 -2.75 22.41 -16.60
CA ASN A 27 -2.87 21.00 -16.24
C ASN A 27 -4.36 20.80 -15.93
N LYS A 28 -5.17 20.78 -16.98
CA LYS A 28 -6.36 19.95 -16.99
C LYS A 28 -5.84 18.52 -16.83
N ILE A 29 -5.63 18.11 -15.57
CA ILE A 29 -5.89 16.72 -15.22
C ILE A 29 -7.38 16.60 -15.54
N GLU A 30 -7.69 16.11 -16.74
CA GLU A 30 -9.03 15.63 -17.02
C GLU A 30 -9.36 14.72 -15.86
N LYS A 31 -10.33 15.11 -15.02
CA LYS A 31 -10.99 14.18 -14.11
C LYS A 31 -11.62 13.14 -15.00
N ILE A 32 -10.85 12.11 -15.34
CA ILE A 32 -11.39 10.86 -15.83
C ILE A 32 -12.23 10.39 -14.66
N ALA A 33 -13.55 10.62 -14.75
CA ALA A 33 -14.50 10.11 -13.80
C ALA A 33 -14.58 8.60 -14.02
N THR A 34 -13.53 7.89 -13.62
CA THR A 34 -13.51 6.44 -13.60
C THR A 34 -14.50 6.03 -12.53
N ALA A 35 -15.49 5.22 -12.89
CA ALA A 35 -16.40 4.66 -11.90
C ALA A 35 -15.56 3.90 -10.85
N LYS A 36 -15.76 4.23 -9.57
CA LYS A 36 -15.11 3.52 -8.47
C LYS A 36 -15.38 2.03 -8.63
N LYS A 37 -14.33 1.22 -8.60
CA LYS A 37 -14.50 -0.23 -8.64
C LYS A 37 -14.92 -0.71 -7.26
N ASP A 38 -15.97 -1.54 -7.24
CA ASP A 38 -16.43 -2.21 -6.02
C ASP A 38 -15.49 -3.32 -5.55
N THR A 39 -14.57 -3.75 -6.42
CA THR A 39 -13.58 -4.80 -6.13
C THR A 39 -12.17 -4.31 -6.43
N ILE A 40 -11.29 -4.42 -5.44
CA ILE A 40 -9.86 -4.15 -5.53
C ILE A 40 -9.12 -5.47 -5.75
N LYS A 41 -8.33 -5.54 -6.82
CA LYS A 41 -7.41 -6.67 -7.07
C LYS A 41 -6.03 -6.31 -6.54
N ILE A 42 -5.64 -6.92 -5.44
CA ILE A 42 -4.42 -6.56 -4.68
C ILE A 42 -3.16 -6.80 -5.52
N ASN A 43 -3.13 -7.86 -6.32
CA ASN A 43 -2.03 -8.16 -7.24
C ASN A 43 -1.89 -7.16 -8.43
N GLU A 44 -2.83 -6.23 -8.60
CA GLU A 44 -2.74 -5.12 -9.58
C GLU A 44 -2.16 -3.83 -8.93
N ILE A 45 -1.76 -3.88 -7.65
CA ILE A 45 -1.10 -2.77 -6.96
C ILE A 45 0.36 -2.70 -7.43
N HIS A 46 0.63 -1.78 -8.35
CA HIS A 46 1.97 -1.55 -8.86
C HIS A 46 2.78 -0.65 -7.91
N LEU A 47 3.82 -1.23 -7.30
CA LEU A 47 4.82 -0.51 -6.51
C LEU A 47 5.93 0.08 -7.42
N ASN A 48 6.80 0.90 -6.83
CA ASN A 48 7.80 1.71 -7.53
C ASN A 48 7.18 2.63 -8.61
N SER A 49 5.97 3.11 -8.34
CA SER A 49 5.22 3.97 -9.24
C SER A 49 4.47 5.03 -8.45
N GLY A 50 4.16 6.16 -9.08
CA GLY A 50 3.40 7.23 -8.41
C GLY A 50 2.02 6.73 -7.98
N LEU A 51 1.59 7.09 -6.75
CA LEU A 51 0.34 6.65 -6.14
C LEU A 51 -0.87 6.77 -7.07
N ASP A 52 -0.98 7.86 -7.84
CA ASP A 52 -2.09 8.06 -8.77
C ASP A 52 -2.17 6.93 -9.81
N LYS A 53 -1.02 6.44 -10.32
CA LYS A 53 -0.97 5.29 -11.24
C LYS A 53 -1.44 4.00 -10.57
N THR A 54 -1.16 3.85 -9.27
CA THR A 54 -1.64 2.73 -8.47
C THR A 54 -3.15 2.81 -8.23
N LEU A 55 -3.72 4.01 -8.03
CA LEU A 55 -5.14 4.21 -7.69
C LEU A 55 -6.08 4.28 -8.90
N ILE A 56 -5.63 4.81 -10.04
CA ILE A 56 -6.42 4.97 -11.27
C ILE A 56 -7.09 3.65 -11.73
N PRO A 57 -6.40 2.48 -11.75
CA PRO A 57 -7.02 1.21 -12.13
C PRO A 57 -8.22 0.82 -11.26
N PHE A 58 -8.31 1.35 -10.04
CA PHE A 58 -9.40 1.11 -9.09
C PHE A 58 -10.48 2.21 -9.12
N GLY A 59 -10.29 3.23 -9.96
CA GLY A 59 -11.14 4.41 -9.99
C GLY A 59 -11.08 5.23 -8.71
N LEU A 60 -9.93 5.20 -8.02
CA LEU A 60 -9.67 5.95 -6.79
C LEU A 60 -8.70 7.09 -7.06
N ASN A 61 -8.70 8.07 -6.16
CA ASN A 61 -7.71 9.13 -6.08
C ASN A 61 -7.37 9.43 -4.60
N LYS A 62 -6.47 10.38 -4.35
CA LYS A 62 -6.03 10.74 -2.99
C LYS A 62 -7.15 11.15 -2.04
N ASP A 63 -8.23 11.75 -2.52
CA ASP A 63 -9.38 12.16 -1.71
C ASP A 63 -10.18 10.96 -1.19
N ASP A 64 -9.96 9.76 -1.75
CA ASP A 64 -10.58 8.52 -1.31
C ASP A 64 -9.81 7.82 -0.17
N ASN A 65 -8.78 8.46 0.37
CA ASN A 65 -7.98 7.91 1.45
C ASN A 65 -8.85 7.71 2.69
N ASN A 66 -8.97 6.46 3.14
CA ASN A 66 -9.73 6.09 4.34
C ASN A 66 -8.93 6.29 5.64
N ASN A 67 -7.69 6.78 5.56
CA ASN A 67 -6.88 7.11 6.73
C ASN A 67 -7.25 8.51 7.23
N SER A 68 -7.62 8.62 8.50
CA SER A 68 -7.92 9.90 9.15
C SER A 68 -6.72 10.50 9.89
N ALA A 69 -5.61 9.76 10.02
CA ALA A 69 -4.43 10.18 10.76
C ALA A 69 -3.27 10.53 9.81
N TYR A 70 -2.75 11.75 9.92
CA TYR A 70 -1.57 12.19 9.18
C TYR A 70 -0.36 12.24 10.11
N ASN A 71 0.70 11.52 9.78
CA ASN A 71 1.98 11.67 10.45
C ASN A 71 2.84 12.71 9.72
N LEU A 72 3.01 13.89 10.32
CA LEU A 72 3.72 15.01 9.70
C LEU A 72 5.24 14.78 9.66
N ASN A 73 5.80 13.94 10.53
CA ASN A 73 7.25 13.87 10.77
C ASN A 73 7.99 12.79 9.96
N LEU A 74 7.27 11.98 9.19
CA LEU A 74 7.86 10.95 8.32
C LEU A 74 7.96 11.46 6.88
N ASP A 75 8.89 10.91 6.10
CA ASP A 75 9.06 11.26 4.69
C ASP A 75 8.13 10.50 3.74
N TYR A 76 7.25 9.67 4.31
CA TYR A 76 6.18 8.95 3.62
C TYR A 76 4.79 9.29 4.18
N GLU A 77 3.77 8.93 3.41
CA GLU A 77 2.35 8.97 3.75
C GLU A 77 1.71 7.61 3.51
N GLU A 78 0.49 7.47 4.03
CA GLU A 78 -0.31 6.25 3.98
C GLU A 78 -1.60 6.50 3.22
N PHE A 79 -1.92 5.63 2.26
CA PHE A 79 -3.23 5.55 1.63
C PHE A 79 -3.91 4.27 2.11
N SER A 80 -4.97 4.41 2.90
CA SER A 80 -5.77 3.27 3.36
C SER A 80 -6.99 3.08 2.46
N PHE A 81 -7.22 1.84 2.04
CA PHE A 81 -8.46 1.46 1.35
C PHE A 81 -9.61 1.31 2.35
N SER A 82 -10.85 1.42 1.86
CA SER A 82 -12.01 1.15 2.71
C SER A 82 -12.16 -0.36 2.94
N PRO A 83 -12.28 -0.83 4.19
CA PRO A 83 -12.45 -2.26 4.48
C PRO A 83 -13.81 -2.81 4.01
N GLN A 84 -14.74 -1.93 3.59
CA GLN A 84 -16.04 -2.33 3.06
C GLN A 84 -16.02 -2.70 1.58
N GLN A 85 -14.93 -2.42 0.86
CA GLN A 85 -14.77 -2.86 -0.53
C GLN A 85 -14.58 -4.38 -0.60
N ASN A 86 -14.85 -4.97 -1.77
CA ASN A 86 -14.48 -6.36 -2.01
C ASN A 86 -13.01 -6.43 -2.41
N PHE A 87 -12.31 -7.48 -1.99
CA PHE A 87 -10.92 -7.68 -2.33
C PHE A 87 -10.70 -9.02 -3.01
N LYS A 88 -9.77 -9.02 -3.96
CA LYS A 88 -9.31 -10.22 -4.67
C LYS A 88 -7.79 -10.25 -4.74
N PHE A 89 -7.26 -11.46 -4.83
CA PHE A 89 -5.91 -11.69 -5.32
C PHE A 89 -6.01 -12.63 -6.54
N ASN A 90 -5.52 -12.20 -7.70
CA ASN A 90 -5.88 -12.80 -8.99
C ASN A 90 -7.42 -12.87 -9.12
N ASP A 91 -7.97 -14.08 -9.30
CA ASP A 91 -9.41 -14.32 -9.32
C ASP A 91 -9.97 -14.85 -8.00
N LEU A 92 -9.12 -15.15 -7.01
CA LEU A 92 -9.53 -15.56 -5.67
C LEU A 92 -10.20 -14.38 -4.95
N ASN A 93 -11.46 -14.57 -4.55
CA ASN A 93 -12.13 -13.66 -3.64
C ASN A 93 -11.61 -13.88 -2.21
N ILE A 94 -10.91 -12.89 -1.66
CA ILE A 94 -10.39 -12.96 -0.29
C ILE A 94 -11.41 -12.45 0.74
N GLY A 95 -12.53 -11.88 0.28
CA GLY A 95 -13.62 -11.41 1.12
C GLY A 95 -13.30 -10.06 1.78
N LYS A 96 -13.83 -9.86 2.99
CA LYS A 96 -13.56 -8.66 3.79
C LYS A 96 -12.16 -8.76 4.39
N ILE A 97 -11.46 -7.63 4.41
CA ILE A 97 -10.14 -7.51 5.01
C ILE A 97 -10.21 -6.62 6.25
N LYS A 98 -9.21 -6.73 7.12
CA LYS A 98 -9.07 -5.81 8.26
C LYS A 98 -8.48 -4.48 7.79
N SER A 99 -7.41 -4.53 7.00
CA SER A 99 -6.80 -3.34 6.41
C SER A 99 -6.01 -3.64 5.14
N LEU A 100 -5.89 -2.63 4.28
CA LEU A 100 -4.92 -2.57 3.19
C LEU A 100 -4.40 -1.14 3.12
N ILE A 101 -3.10 -0.96 3.27
CA ILE A 101 -2.44 0.35 3.34
C ILE A 101 -1.30 0.37 2.33
N ILE A 102 -1.29 1.36 1.43
CA ILE A 102 -0.14 1.67 0.57
C ILE A 102 0.67 2.77 1.23
N TYR A 103 1.98 2.59 1.29
CA TYR A 103 2.92 3.59 1.74
C TYR A 103 3.65 4.20 0.55
N TYR A 104 3.74 5.52 0.53
CA TYR A 104 4.31 6.28 -0.58
C TYR A 104 5.09 7.51 -0.07
N LEU A 105 6.12 7.92 -0.80
CA LEU A 105 6.94 9.08 -0.43
C LEU A 105 6.21 10.40 -0.63
N LYS A 106 6.40 11.36 0.27
CA LYS A 106 5.87 12.74 0.13
C LYS A 106 6.49 13.51 -1.02
N GLU A 107 7.77 13.25 -1.29
CA GLU A 107 8.59 13.97 -2.27
C GLU A 107 8.04 13.81 -3.71
N ASP A 108 7.71 12.59 -4.11
CA ASP A 108 7.37 12.22 -5.49
C ASP A 108 6.11 11.35 -5.61
N ASN A 109 5.45 11.05 -4.49
CA ASN A 109 4.31 10.12 -4.40
C ASN A 109 4.62 8.68 -4.82
N SER A 110 5.89 8.28 -4.86
CA SER A 110 6.26 6.91 -5.23
C SER A 110 5.83 5.93 -4.16
N ALA A 111 4.89 5.03 -4.52
CA ALA A 111 4.45 3.92 -3.68
C ALA A 111 5.54 2.85 -3.64
N PHE A 112 5.89 2.38 -2.45
CA PHE A 112 7.03 1.48 -2.27
C PHE A 112 6.73 0.19 -1.54
N THR A 113 5.68 0.18 -0.72
CA THR A 113 5.19 -1.01 -0.04
C THR A 113 3.70 -0.91 0.18
N TYR A 114 3.05 -2.06 0.29
CA TYR A 114 1.72 -2.13 0.87
C TYR A 114 1.66 -3.23 1.93
N GLU A 115 0.78 -3.02 2.90
CA GLU A 115 0.54 -3.96 3.99
C GLU A 115 -0.94 -4.35 4.00
N LEU A 116 -1.19 -5.65 3.97
CA LEU A 116 -2.52 -6.27 3.97
C LEU A 116 -2.69 -7.08 5.26
N GLU A 117 -3.83 -6.89 5.92
CA GLU A 117 -4.22 -7.66 7.09
C GLU A 117 -5.59 -8.33 6.89
N LEU A 118 -5.63 -9.63 7.10
CA LEU A 118 -6.84 -10.42 7.25
C LEU A 118 -6.91 -10.91 8.71
N GLU A 119 -8.06 -10.77 9.34
CA GLU A 119 -8.34 -11.20 10.71
C GLU A 119 -9.64 -12.00 10.70
N ASP A 120 -9.64 -13.17 11.33
CA ASP A 120 -10.73 -14.15 11.37
C ASP A 120 -11.35 -14.43 9.99
N ASN A 121 -10.49 -14.60 8.99
CA ASN A 121 -10.90 -14.78 7.60
C ASN A 121 -10.67 -16.23 7.16
N SER A 122 -11.70 -16.87 6.60
CA SER A 122 -11.63 -18.26 6.13
C SER A 122 -10.76 -18.48 4.90
N ASN A 123 -10.35 -17.41 4.21
CA ASN A 123 -9.60 -17.45 2.96
C ASN A 123 -8.09 -17.26 3.17
N CYS A 124 -7.58 -17.13 4.40
CA CYS A 124 -6.15 -16.96 4.67
C CYS A 124 -5.29 -18.08 4.06
N GLU A 125 -5.65 -19.35 4.30
CA GLU A 125 -4.92 -20.50 3.73
C GLU A 125 -5.08 -20.58 2.20
N LEU A 126 -6.25 -20.20 1.67
CA LEU A 126 -6.47 -20.14 0.22
C LEU A 126 -5.58 -19.08 -0.44
N LEU A 127 -5.40 -17.92 0.19
CA LEU A 127 -4.52 -16.86 -0.30
C LEU A 127 -3.06 -17.31 -0.32
N ILE A 128 -2.59 -18.01 0.72
CA ILE A 128 -1.25 -18.65 0.72
C ILE A 128 -1.13 -19.66 -0.42
N GLY A 129 -2.16 -20.47 -0.64
CA GLY A 129 -2.22 -21.40 -1.77
C GLY A 129 -2.11 -20.68 -3.12
N GLU A 130 -2.72 -19.51 -3.26
CA GLU A 130 -2.66 -18.71 -4.48
C GLU A 130 -1.28 -18.06 -4.69
N PHE A 131 -0.63 -17.61 -3.61
CA PHE A 131 0.77 -17.16 -3.66
C PHE A 131 1.70 -18.28 -4.12
N ASN A 132 1.55 -19.50 -3.58
CA ASN A 132 2.34 -20.66 -4.00
C ASN A 132 2.16 -20.98 -5.49
N LYS A 133 0.94 -20.86 -6.03
CA LYS A 133 0.70 -21.07 -7.46
C LYS A 133 1.34 -19.97 -8.32
N ASN A 134 1.24 -18.72 -7.87
CA ASN A 134 1.64 -17.55 -8.66
C ASN A 134 3.16 -17.36 -8.66
N PHE A 135 3.82 -17.55 -7.51
CA PHE A 135 5.24 -17.29 -7.31
C PHE A 135 6.10 -18.56 -7.22
N GLY A 136 5.48 -19.73 -7.08
CA GLY A 136 6.20 -21.00 -6.99
C GLY A 136 6.84 -21.21 -5.61
N LYS A 137 8.09 -21.66 -5.60
CA LYS A 137 8.80 -22.03 -4.37
C LYS A 137 9.12 -20.80 -3.51
N HIS A 138 8.75 -20.86 -2.24
CA HIS A 138 9.12 -19.84 -1.27
C HIS A 138 10.65 -19.75 -1.09
N LEU A 139 11.15 -18.53 -0.91
CA LEU A 139 12.55 -18.26 -0.57
C LEU A 139 12.83 -18.54 0.90
N PHE A 140 11.82 -18.43 1.75
CA PHE A 140 11.89 -18.73 3.17
C PHE A 140 10.59 -19.38 3.62
N TYR A 141 10.70 -20.38 4.49
CA TYR A 141 9.57 -20.99 5.18
C TYR A 141 9.98 -21.43 6.57
N GLN A 142 9.26 -20.96 7.58
CA GLN A 142 9.37 -21.45 8.95
C GLN A 142 7.97 -21.68 9.51
N LYS A 143 7.82 -22.78 10.24
CA LYS A 143 6.60 -23.12 10.96
C LYS A 143 6.92 -23.33 12.43
N ASN A 144 6.23 -22.59 13.28
CA ASN A 144 6.28 -22.72 14.73
C ASN A 144 4.93 -23.26 15.21
N GLU A 145 4.96 -24.18 16.18
CA GLU A 145 3.77 -24.72 16.80
C GLU A 145 3.89 -24.60 18.32
N ASN A 146 3.06 -23.76 18.90
CA ASN A 146 2.95 -23.54 20.33
C ASN A 146 1.88 -24.46 20.91
N THR A 147 2.21 -25.17 21.98
CA THR A 147 1.24 -25.91 22.80
C THR A 147 1.51 -25.65 24.28
N LYS A 148 0.61 -26.12 25.14
CA LYS A 148 0.81 -26.05 26.60
C LYS A 148 2.08 -26.78 27.06
N GLU A 149 2.43 -27.89 26.41
CA GLU A 149 3.61 -28.71 26.72
C GLU A 149 4.90 -28.12 26.13
N HIS A 150 4.77 -27.35 25.06
CA HIS A 150 5.87 -26.72 24.34
C HIS A 150 5.55 -25.24 24.07
N PRO A 151 5.56 -24.37 25.09
CA PRO A 151 5.31 -22.95 24.92
C PRO A 151 6.52 -22.29 24.23
N ILE A 152 6.23 -21.59 23.14
CA ILE A 152 7.17 -20.82 22.32
C ILE A 152 6.89 -19.31 22.45
N PHE A 153 5.62 -18.93 22.60
CA PHE A 153 5.20 -17.54 22.67
C PHE A 153 4.97 -17.08 24.12
N LEU A 154 4.97 -15.77 24.29
CA LEU A 154 4.47 -15.13 25.50
C LEU A 154 3.09 -14.51 25.22
N ASP A 155 2.23 -14.48 26.23
CA ASP A 155 0.96 -13.78 26.19
C ASP A 155 1.12 -12.27 26.46
N GLU A 156 0.00 -11.55 26.50
CA GLU A 156 -0.05 -10.11 26.75
C GLU A 156 0.48 -9.67 28.13
N ASN A 157 0.59 -10.59 29.08
CA ASN A 157 1.15 -10.34 30.41
C ASN A 157 2.63 -10.73 30.51
N GLY A 158 3.21 -11.29 29.43
CA GLY A 158 4.58 -11.81 29.41
C GLY A 158 4.70 -13.22 29.98
N GLU A 159 3.59 -13.91 30.23
CA GLU A 159 3.56 -15.29 30.70
C GLU A 159 3.60 -16.27 29.52
N GLN A 160 3.96 -17.52 29.77
CA GLN A 160 4.00 -18.54 28.71
C GLN A 160 2.61 -18.75 28.08
N GLU A 161 2.54 -18.61 26.77
CA GLU A 161 1.33 -18.87 26.00
C GLU A 161 1.01 -20.37 25.99
N THR A 162 -0.20 -20.76 26.41
CA THR A 162 -0.60 -22.17 26.51
C THR A 162 -1.59 -22.61 25.43
N ARG A 163 -2.11 -21.67 24.64
CA ARG A 163 -3.03 -21.98 23.54
C ARG A 163 -2.32 -22.72 22.42
N HIS A 164 -3.06 -23.56 21.71
CA HIS A 164 -2.54 -24.27 20.55
C HIS A 164 -2.50 -23.31 19.36
N ILE A 165 -1.30 -22.83 19.01
CA ILE A 165 -1.11 -21.83 17.98
C ILE A 165 -0.11 -22.34 16.96
N ILE A 166 -0.47 -22.26 15.68
CA ILE A 166 0.43 -22.45 14.55
C ILE A 166 0.78 -21.08 13.99
N GLU A 167 2.06 -20.83 13.78
CA GLU A 167 2.56 -19.67 13.04
C GLU A 167 3.40 -20.14 11.85
N GLU A 168 3.09 -19.62 10.67
CA GLU A 168 3.86 -19.84 9.45
C GLU A 168 4.40 -18.50 8.94
N LEU A 169 5.70 -18.45 8.73
CA LEU A 169 6.43 -17.32 8.17
C LEU A 169 6.93 -17.71 6.79
N ILE A 170 6.46 -17.01 5.75
CA ILE A 170 6.72 -17.36 4.36
C ILE A 170 7.20 -16.14 3.57
N LYS A 171 8.23 -16.31 2.75
CA LYS A 171 8.72 -15.28 1.83
C LYS A 171 8.66 -15.75 0.38
N TRP A 172 8.15 -14.91 -0.51
CA TRP A 172 8.25 -15.07 -1.97
C TRP A 172 8.86 -13.83 -2.61
N ASP A 173 9.43 -14.02 -3.81
CA ASP A 173 9.82 -12.93 -4.69
C ASP A 173 9.03 -13.04 -6.00
N ASP A 174 8.42 -11.93 -6.40
CA ASP A 174 7.86 -11.74 -7.72
C ASP A 174 8.91 -11.05 -8.59
N SER A 175 9.71 -11.85 -9.29
CA SER A 175 10.76 -11.34 -10.19
C SER A 175 10.22 -10.61 -11.41
N GLN A 176 8.93 -10.74 -11.75
CA GLN A 176 8.35 -10.01 -12.89
C GLN A 176 8.07 -8.54 -12.55
N HIS A 177 7.75 -8.27 -11.29
CA HIS A 177 7.38 -6.93 -10.81
C HIS A 177 8.39 -6.33 -9.82
N ASP A 178 9.49 -7.01 -9.54
CA ASP A 178 10.50 -6.63 -8.54
C ASP A 178 9.89 -6.36 -7.16
N VAL A 179 9.06 -7.31 -6.67
CA VAL A 179 8.40 -7.22 -5.35
C VAL A 179 8.72 -8.44 -4.50
N SER A 180 9.13 -8.24 -3.26
CA SER A 180 9.19 -9.29 -2.25
C SER A 180 7.94 -9.29 -1.37
N TYR A 181 7.40 -10.46 -1.11
CA TYR A 181 6.24 -10.70 -0.24
C TYR A 181 6.70 -11.39 1.04
N PHE A 182 6.46 -10.75 2.19
CA PHE A 182 6.70 -11.30 3.52
C PHE A 182 5.35 -11.57 4.16
N VAL A 183 5.06 -12.83 4.46
CA VAL A 183 3.76 -13.26 4.98
C VAL A 183 3.94 -13.94 6.33
N SER A 184 3.16 -13.48 7.31
CA SER A 184 2.98 -14.16 8.60
C SER A 184 1.54 -14.62 8.70
N TYR A 185 1.35 -15.91 8.93
CA TYR A 185 0.03 -16.51 9.15
C TYR A 185 0.01 -17.16 10.52
N LYS A 186 -0.89 -16.70 11.39
CA LYS A 186 -1.11 -17.24 12.73
C LYS A 186 -2.51 -17.82 12.82
N LYS A 187 -2.61 -19.06 13.31
CA LYS A 187 -3.87 -19.77 13.53
C LYS A 187 -3.92 -20.29 14.95
N ASN A 188 -4.92 -19.88 15.70
CA ASN A 188 -5.19 -20.41 17.02
C ASN A 188 -6.19 -21.56 16.89
N LEU A 189 -5.74 -22.79 17.11
CA LEU A 189 -6.59 -23.98 17.03
C LEU A 189 -7.49 -24.15 18.26
N THR A 190 -7.18 -23.48 19.37
CA THR A 190 -8.01 -23.48 20.58
C THR A 190 -9.22 -22.55 20.43
N THR A 191 -9.04 -21.34 19.92
CA THR A 191 -10.13 -20.35 19.74
C THR A 191 -10.72 -20.34 18.33
N ASN A 192 -10.06 -21.01 17.38
CA ASN A 192 -10.37 -20.98 15.94
C ASN A 192 -10.24 -19.58 15.30
N GLU A 193 -9.48 -18.70 15.92
CA GLU A 193 -9.11 -17.38 15.39
C GLU A 193 -7.92 -17.50 14.44
N ASN A 194 -7.83 -16.59 13.46
CA ASN A 194 -6.68 -16.54 12.59
C ASN A 194 -6.34 -15.11 12.15
N LYS A 195 -5.07 -14.91 11.79
CA LYS A 195 -4.58 -13.64 11.27
C LYS A 195 -3.54 -13.90 10.19
N LEU A 196 -3.67 -13.23 9.06
CA LEU A 196 -2.68 -13.21 7.99
C LEU A 196 -2.26 -11.77 7.75
N THR A 197 -0.96 -11.51 7.84
CA THR A 197 -0.35 -10.23 7.48
C THR A 197 0.58 -10.45 6.29
N THR A 198 0.43 -9.62 5.26
CA THR A 198 1.33 -9.58 4.10
C THR A 198 1.96 -8.20 3.99
N ILE A 199 3.28 -8.15 3.89
CA ILE A 199 4.04 -6.95 3.53
C ILE A 199 4.63 -7.20 2.14
N ALA A 200 4.19 -6.45 1.15
CA ALA A 200 4.71 -6.50 -0.21
C ALA A 200 5.53 -5.23 -0.45
N ILE A 201 6.82 -5.38 -0.75
CA ILE A 201 7.75 -4.26 -0.90
C ILE A 201 8.48 -4.32 -2.22
N SER A 202 8.62 -3.18 -2.89
CA SER A 202 9.41 -3.11 -4.11
C SER A 202 10.91 -3.22 -3.81
N ASN A 203 11.54 -4.21 -4.44
CA ASN A 203 12.97 -4.49 -4.38
C ASN A 203 13.81 -3.41 -5.08
N ALA A 204 13.21 -2.69 -6.04
CA ALA A 204 13.86 -1.61 -6.78
C ALA A 204 13.76 -0.25 -6.10
N HIS A 205 12.92 -0.09 -5.07
CA HIS A 205 12.67 1.20 -4.44
C HIS A 205 13.74 1.56 -3.39
N LYS A 206 14.11 2.85 -3.31
CA LYS A 206 15.11 3.36 -2.35
C LYS A 206 14.80 3.07 -0.88
N LYS A 207 13.51 2.86 -0.56
CA LYS A 207 13.02 2.52 0.80
C LYS A 207 13.13 1.04 1.16
N TYR A 208 13.55 0.16 0.23
CA TYR A 208 13.57 -1.28 0.49
C TYR A 208 14.32 -1.64 1.77
N ALA A 209 15.61 -1.28 1.87
CA ALA A 209 16.45 -1.62 3.01
C ALA A 209 15.93 -1.00 4.32
N GLU A 210 15.55 0.28 4.27
CA GLU A 210 15.01 1.00 5.43
C GLU A 210 13.74 0.34 5.97
N TRP A 211 12.82 -0.10 5.09
CA TRP A 211 11.57 -0.72 5.53
C TRP A 211 11.79 -2.13 6.09
N ILE A 212 12.73 -2.89 5.51
CA ILE A 212 13.14 -4.19 6.04
C ILE A 212 13.62 -4.04 7.49
N ASP A 213 14.43 -3.01 7.77
CA ASP A 213 14.94 -2.73 9.11
C ASP A 213 13.84 -2.18 10.03
N PHE A 214 13.05 -1.22 9.56
CA PHE A 214 11.94 -0.62 10.34
C PHE A 214 10.92 -1.66 10.79
N ARG A 215 10.59 -2.63 9.94
CA ARG A 215 9.70 -3.75 10.25
C ARG A 215 10.40 -4.96 10.87
N SER A 216 11.71 -4.87 11.11
CA SER A 216 12.54 -5.98 11.64
C SER A 216 12.41 -7.28 10.84
N LEU A 217 12.15 -7.18 9.53
CA LEU A 217 11.89 -8.33 8.67
C LEU A 217 13.12 -9.22 8.51
N SER A 218 14.32 -8.66 8.63
CA SER A 218 15.58 -9.43 8.61
C SER A 218 15.76 -10.33 9.84
N MET A 219 15.12 -10.01 10.97
CA MET A 219 15.13 -10.85 12.17
C MET A 219 14.10 -11.99 12.07
N VAL A 220 12.93 -11.69 11.49
CA VAL A 220 11.82 -12.65 11.35
C VAL A 220 12.05 -13.60 10.16
N PHE A 221 12.67 -13.10 9.08
CA PHE A 221 12.98 -13.82 7.84
C PHE A 221 14.49 -13.78 7.58
N PRO A 222 15.30 -14.54 8.34
CA PRO A 222 16.73 -14.59 8.14
C PRO A 222 17.10 -15.20 6.78
N LYS A 223 18.33 -14.90 6.32
CA LYS A 223 18.88 -15.38 5.05
C LYS A 223 19.19 -16.87 5.05
#